data_AF-A0A519QT24-F1
#
_entry.id   AF-A0A519QT24-F1
#
_cell.length_a   1.000
_cell.length_b   1.000
_cell.length_c   1.000
_cell.angle_alpha   90.00
_cell.angle_beta   90.00
_cell.angle_gamma   90.00
#
_symmetry.space_group_name_H-M   'P 1'
#
loop_
_entity.id
_entity.type
_entity.pdbx_description
1 polymer ?
#
loop_
_entity_poly.entity_id
_entity_poly.type
_entity_poly.pdbx_seq_one_letter_code
_entity_poly.pdbx_strand_id
1 'polypeptide(L)'
;PAGFVDHPNIKSSSSIVDFIFRVLGYEYLNRTDLVHVLDKPEVSNLGAEPWDEAPAAPVKQPELSSIRVVASAPQVAKATAPKNNTSMDAVNVAAKSMQSDAPACNTCGHITVRSGTCYKCLNCGNSMGCS
;
A
#
# COMPACT_ATOMS: atom_id res chain seq x y z
N PRO A 1 -19.35 8.18 -5.65
CA PRO A 1 -18.70 9.51 -5.73
C PRO A 1 -17.21 9.37 -5.38
N ALA A 2 -16.33 10.16 -5.98
CA ALA A 2 -14.95 10.26 -5.53
C ALA A 2 -14.84 11.54 -4.68
N GLY A 3 -14.31 11.43 -3.47
CA GLY A 3 -14.20 12.54 -2.53
C GLY A 3 -15.11 12.39 -1.32
N PHE A 4 -15.52 13.51 -0.74
CA PHE A 4 -16.34 13.54 0.47
C PHE A 4 -17.75 13.01 0.17
N VAL A 5 -18.31 12.23 1.09
CA VAL A 5 -19.64 11.63 0.96
C VAL A 5 -20.45 11.87 2.23
N ASP A 6 -21.75 12.15 2.08
CA ASP A 6 -22.66 12.32 3.20
C ASP A 6 -23.11 10.96 3.72
N HIS A 7 -22.32 10.37 4.62
CA HIS A 7 -22.68 9.17 5.37
C HIS A 7 -22.11 9.26 6.80
N PRO A 8 -22.87 8.86 7.85
CA PRO A 8 -22.45 9.01 9.24
C PRO A 8 -21.09 8.34 9.53
N ASN A 9 -20.87 7.15 8.97
CA ASN A 9 -19.66 6.37 9.25
C ASN A 9 -18.57 6.46 8.14
N ILE A 10 -18.92 6.93 6.95
CA ILE A 10 -18.00 7.01 5.79
C ILE A 10 -17.89 8.47 5.39
N LYS A 11 -16.77 9.12 5.69
CA LYS A 11 -16.57 10.55 5.40
C LYS A 11 -16.09 10.82 3.97
N SER A 12 -15.36 9.87 3.39
CA SER A 12 -14.85 9.99 2.03
C SER A 12 -14.66 8.62 1.36
N SER A 13 -14.91 8.55 0.06
CA SER A 13 -14.69 7.35 -0.76
C SER A 13 -13.81 7.65 -1.97
N SER A 14 -13.00 6.67 -2.38
CA SER A 14 -12.12 6.77 -3.55
C SER A 14 -12.87 6.61 -4.87
N SER A 15 -14.02 5.93 -4.85
CA SER A 15 -14.90 5.69 -6.00
C SER A 15 -16.34 5.41 -5.57
N ILE A 16 -17.28 5.41 -6.52
CA ILE A 16 -18.67 4.96 -6.24
C ILE A 16 -18.74 3.50 -5.81
N VAL A 17 -17.86 2.66 -6.37
CA VAL A 17 -17.81 1.22 -6.09
C VAL A 17 -17.31 1.00 -4.66
N ASP A 18 -16.28 1.72 -4.24
CA ASP A 18 -15.77 1.74 -2.86
C ASP A 18 -16.86 2.13 -1.86
N PHE A 19 -17.61 3.19 -2.16
CA PHE A 19 -18.72 3.61 -1.30
C PHE A 19 -19.80 2.53 -1.15
N ILE A 20 -20.23 1.92 -2.26
CA ILE A 20 -21.27 0.87 -2.25
C ILE A 20 -20.80 -0.33 -1.42
N PHE A 21 -19.58 -0.83 -1.64
CA PHE A 21 -19.09 -1.99 -0.91
C PHE A 21 -18.90 -1.72 0.58
N ARG A 22 -18.49 -0.50 0.96
CA ARG A 22 -18.37 -0.11 2.38
C ARG A 22 -19.73 -0.02 3.07
N VAL A 23 -20.74 0.55 2.41
CA VAL A 23 -22.11 0.62 2.95
C VAL A 23 -22.71 -0.77 3.07
N LEU A 24 -22.63 -1.59 2.01
CA LEU A 24 -23.15 -2.95 2.04
C LEU A 24 -22.44 -3.82 3.08
N GLY A 25 -21.12 -3.68 3.20
CA GLY A 25 -20.33 -4.38 4.21
C GLY A 25 -20.72 -4.00 5.63
N TYR A 26 -20.93 -2.70 5.89
CA TYR A 26 -21.31 -2.20 7.20
C TYR A 26 -22.74 -2.57 7.58
N GLU A 27 -23.73 -2.34 6.71
CA GLU A 27 -25.14 -2.53 7.03
C GLU A 27 -25.58 -4.00 7.00
N TYR A 28 -25.12 -4.78 6.01
CA TYR A 28 -25.62 -6.14 5.79
C TYR A 28 -24.70 -7.23 6.34
N LEU A 29 -23.38 -6.99 6.34
CA LEU A 29 -22.39 -7.96 6.82
C LEU A 29 -21.83 -7.61 8.21
N ASN A 30 -22.26 -6.48 8.80
CA ASN A 30 -21.73 -5.95 10.06
C ASN A 30 -20.19 -5.84 10.08
N ARG A 31 -19.57 -5.64 8.92
CA ARG A 31 -18.13 -5.45 8.77
C ARG A 31 -17.76 -4.00 9.06
N THR A 32 -17.34 -3.77 10.30
CA THR A 32 -16.96 -2.45 10.81
C THR A 32 -15.53 -2.04 10.42
N ASP A 33 -14.73 -2.96 9.88
CA ASP A 33 -13.34 -2.75 9.43
C ASP A 33 -13.22 -1.85 8.19
N LEU A 34 -14.30 -1.70 7.44
CA LEU A 34 -14.33 -0.99 6.16
C LEU A 34 -14.62 0.51 6.32
N VAL A 35 -14.80 0.98 7.55
CA VAL A 35 -15.47 2.24 7.88
C VAL A 35 -14.57 3.12 8.75
N HIS A 36 -14.67 4.45 8.59
CA HIS A 36 -13.72 5.38 9.23
C HIS A 36 -14.09 5.71 10.68
N VAL A 37 -15.38 5.69 11.01
CA VAL A 37 -15.89 5.99 12.35
C VAL A 37 -16.85 4.88 12.76
N LEU A 38 -16.43 4.06 13.73
CA LEU A 38 -17.25 3.00 14.29
C LEU A 38 -18.07 3.60 15.45
N ASP A 39 -19.39 3.44 15.40
CA ASP A 39 -20.28 3.87 16.50
C ASP A 39 -20.25 2.88 17.68
N LYS A 40 -19.77 1.66 17.45
CA LYS A 40 -19.53 0.64 18.49
C LYS A 40 -18.12 0.07 18.31
N PRO A 41 -17.20 0.28 19.28
CA PRO A 41 -15.90 -0.37 19.28
C PRO A 41 -16.07 -1.81 19.76
N GLU A 42 -16.81 -2.64 19.03
CA GLU A 42 -16.64 -4.09 19.16
C GLU A 42 -15.46 -4.49 18.29
N VAL A 43 -14.27 -4.18 18.81
CA VAL A 43 -13.00 -4.76 18.37
C VAL A 43 -13.09 -6.27 18.59
N SER A 44 -13.57 -7.00 17.59
CA SER A 44 -13.60 -8.47 17.56
C SER A 44 -12.20 -9.10 17.43
N ASN A 45 -11.12 -8.37 17.74
CA ASN A 45 -9.74 -8.83 17.69
C ASN A 45 -9.02 -8.47 19.00
N LEU A 46 -9.57 -8.92 20.13
CA LEU A 46 -8.92 -8.83 21.46
C LEU A 46 -8.07 -10.06 21.80
N GLY A 47 -7.71 -10.92 20.84
CA GLY A 47 -6.74 -12.01 21.04
C GLY A 47 -7.14 -13.01 22.14
N ALA A 48 -8.41 -13.41 22.15
CA ALA A 48 -8.96 -14.38 23.09
C ALA A 48 -9.55 -15.60 22.37
N GLU A 49 -8.94 -16.01 21.26
CA GLU A 49 -9.31 -17.23 20.57
C GLU A 49 -8.64 -18.44 21.26
N PRO A 50 -9.28 -19.62 21.36
CA PRO A 50 -8.72 -20.78 22.07
C PRO A 50 -7.40 -21.32 21.49
N TRP A 51 -7.02 -20.84 20.31
CA TRP A 51 -5.77 -21.18 19.61
C TRP A 51 -4.58 -20.30 20.06
N ASP A 52 -4.82 -19.25 20.85
CA ASP A 52 -3.79 -18.36 21.41
C ASP A 52 -3.19 -18.90 22.73
N GLU A 53 -3.70 -20.01 23.28
CA GLU A 53 -3.13 -20.65 24.48
C GLU A 53 -1.90 -21.49 24.11
N ALA A 54 -0.74 -20.84 24.05
CA ALA A 54 0.55 -21.53 23.99
C ALA A 54 0.84 -22.23 25.34
N PRO A 55 1.30 -23.49 25.36
CA PRO A 55 1.49 -24.24 26.59
C PRO A 55 2.54 -23.57 27.49
N ALA A 56 2.19 -23.45 28.78
CA ALA A 56 2.96 -22.81 29.83
C ALA A 56 4.46 -23.20 29.83
N ALA A 57 5.32 -22.22 29.53
CA ALA A 57 6.74 -22.24 29.84
C ALA A 57 7.11 -20.99 30.66
N PRO A 58 7.95 -21.12 31.71
CA PRO A 58 8.16 -20.04 32.68
C PRO A 58 9.13 -18.98 32.16
N VAL A 59 8.77 -17.72 32.43
CA VAL A 59 9.63 -16.56 32.77
C VAL A 59 10.85 -16.28 31.87
N LYS A 60 10.80 -15.14 31.18
CA LYS A 60 11.81 -14.07 31.28
C LYS A 60 11.24 -12.76 30.71
N GLN A 61 11.00 -11.80 31.59
CA GLN A 61 10.88 -10.40 31.17
C GLN A 61 12.23 -10.02 30.52
N PRO A 62 12.25 -9.46 29.30
CA PRO A 62 13.47 -8.87 28.80
C PRO A 62 13.75 -7.63 29.66
N GLU A 63 14.79 -7.71 30.49
CA GLU A 63 15.33 -6.55 31.20
C GLU A 63 15.54 -5.43 30.17
N LEU A 64 14.87 -4.31 30.38
CA LEU A 64 15.04 -3.09 29.60
C LEU A 64 16.53 -2.72 29.65
N SER A 65 17.25 -3.02 28.58
CA SER A 65 18.64 -2.61 28.43
C SER A 65 18.72 -1.11 28.65
N SER A 66 19.40 -0.71 29.71
CA SER A 66 19.71 0.68 30.03
C SER A 66 20.71 1.23 29.02
N ILE A 67 20.22 1.42 27.79
CA ILE A 67 20.89 2.24 26.78
C ILE A 67 20.77 3.68 27.27
N ARG A 68 21.79 4.08 28.03
CA ARG A 68 22.11 5.47 28.28
C ARG A 68 22.55 6.05 26.95
N VAL A 69 21.63 6.72 26.25
CA VAL A 69 21.96 7.57 25.10
C VAL A 69 22.82 8.71 25.64
N VAL A 70 24.13 8.55 25.54
CA VAL A 70 25.07 9.66 25.69
C VAL A 70 24.88 10.49 24.43
N ALA A 71 24.33 11.69 24.58
CA ALA A 71 24.26 12.66 23.50
C ALA A 71 25.68 12.91 22.99
N SER A 72 25.98 12.41 21.80
CA SER A 72 27.21 12.73 21.09
C SER A 72 27.10 14.17 20.61
N ALA A 73 28.11 14.99 20.91
CA ALA A 73 28.22 16.36 20.47
C ALA A 73 28.08 16.48 18.93
N PRO A 74 27.56 17.60 18.40
CA PRO A 74 27.35 17.75 16.97
C PRO A 74 28.70 17.85 16.25
N GLN A 75 29.08 16.76 15.59
CA GLN A 75 30.11 16.78 14.56
C GLN A 75 29.46 17.35 13.29
N VAL A 76 29.88 18.55 12.90
CA VAL A 76 29.49 19.20 11.65
C VAL A 76 30.07 18.38 10.49
N ALA A 77 29.33 17.38 10.04
CA ALA A 77 29.61 16.67 8.81
C ALA A 77 29.06 17.49 7.64
N LYS A 78 29.97 18.03 6.84
CA LYS A 78 29.67 18.73 5.59
C LYS A 78 28.91 17.75 4.67
N ALA A 79 27.64 18.06 4.40
CA ALA A 79 26.82 17.28 3.49
C ALA A 79 27.40 17.37 2.07
N THR A 80 28.08 16.31 1.64
CA THR A 80 28.37 16.10 0.23
C THR A 80 27.05 15.73 -0.43
N ALA A 81 26.52 16.63 -1.27
CA ALA A 81 25.30 16.39 -2.03
C ALA A 81 25.39 15.07 -2.81
N PRO A 82 24.33 14.24 -2.83
CA PRO A 82 24.29 13.10 -3.72
C PRO A 82 24.37 13.63 -5.15
N LYS A 83 25.38 13.18 -5.90
CA LYS A 83 25.44 13.42 -7.34
C LYS A 83 24.23 12.72 -7.96
N ASN A 84 23.27 13.50 -8.42
CA ASN A 84 22.13 13.01 -9.20
C ASN A 84 22.69 12.29 -10.43
N ASN A 85 22.49 10.98 -10.47
CA ASN A 85 22.73 10.16 -11.65
C ASN A 85 21.68 10.53 -12.71
N THR A 86 21.91 11.63 -13.43
CA THR A 86 21.08 12.13 -14.53
C THR A 86 20.80 11.08 -15.62
N SER A 87 21.62 10.03 -15.68
CA SER A 87 21.43 8.88 -16.58
C SER A 87 20.18 8.04 -16.25
N MET A 88 19.90 7.77 -14.97
CA MET A 88 18.72 6.95 -14.61
C MET A 88 17.42 7.76 -14.55
N ASP A 89 17.52 9.09 -14.36
CA ASP A 89 16.37 9.97 -14.37
C ASP A 89 15.75 10.09 -15.77
N ALA A 90 16.59 10.21 -16.81
CA ALA A 90 16.11 10.26 -18.19
C ALA A 90 15.37 8.96 -18.61
N VAL A 91 15.90 7.81 -18.18
CA VAL A 91 15.29 6.49 -18.48
C VAL A 91 13.98 6.31 -17.68
N ASN A 92 13.92 6.79 -16.45
CA ASN A 92 12.71 6.75 -15.60
C ASN A 92 11.62 7.70 -16.11
N VAL A 93 11.98 8.90 -16.57
CA VAL A 93 11.05 9.85 -17.17
C VAL A 93 10.51 9.32 -18.50
N ALA A 94 11.36 8.73 -19.35
CA ALA A 94 10.93 8.06 -20.57
C ALA A 94 9.99 6.88 -20.25
N ALA A 95 10.32 6.04 -19.27
CA ALA A 95 9.47 4.94 -18.84
C ALA A 95 8.10 5.41 -18.33
N LYS A 96 8.04 6.46 -17.50
CA LYS A 96 6.78 7.05 -17.03
C LYS A 96 5.89 7.54 -18.18
N SER A 97 6.49 8.20 -19.18
CA SER A 97 5.74 8.64 -20.36
C SER A 97 5.24 7.49 -21.23
N MET A 98 5.95 6.36 -21.25
CA MET A 98 5.63 5.17 -22.05
C MET A 98 4.67 4.19 -21.34
N GLN A 99 4.42 4.37 -20.03
CA GLN A 99 3.67 3.44 -19.19
C GLN A 99 2.34 3.99 -18.65
N SER A 100 1.98 5.25 -18.89
CA SER A 100 0.80 5.89 -18.28
C SER A 100 -0.53 5.19 -18.58
N ASP A 101 -0.67 4.54 -19.75
CA ASP A 101 -1.87 3.79 -20.17
C ASP A 101 -1.59 2.30 -20.43
N ALA A 102 -0.42 1.78 -20.04
CA ALA A 102 0.01 0.45 -20.47
C ALA A 102 -0.65 -0.65 -19.62
N PRO A 103 -1.52 -1.50 -20.19
CA PRO A 103 -2.15 -2.58 -19.44
C PRO A 103 -1.13 -3.65 -19.05
N ALA A 104 -1.41 -4.35 -17.94
CA ALA A 104 -0.64 -5.55 -17.59
C ALA A 104 -0.84 -6.63 -18.66
N CYS A 105 0.23 -7.39 -18.95
CA CYS A 105 0.16 -8.49 -19.89
C CYS A 105 -0.83 -9.56 -19.41
N ASN A 106 -1.79 -9.92 -20.25
CA ASN A 106 -2.77 -11.00 -20.02
C ASN A 106 -2.16 -12.41 -19.99
N THR A 107 -0.90 -12.59 -20.36
CA THR A 107 -0.21 -13.88 -20.32
C THR A 107 0.70 -14.04 -19.09
N CYS A 108 1.48 -13.01 -18.73
CA CYS A 108 2.49 -13.11 -17.66
C CYS A 108 2.42 -12.00 -16.60
N GLY A 109 1.44 -11.10 -16.67
CA GLY A 109 1.23 -10.02 -15.67
C GLY A 109 2.24 -8.88 -15.70
N HIS A 110 3.33 -8.96 -16.47
CA HIS A 110 4.30 -7.86 -16.57
C HIS A 110 3.69 -6.65 -17.28
N ILE A 111 3.99 -5.43 -16.78
CA ILE A 111 3.56 -4.17 -17.39
C ILE A 111 4.09 -4.12 -18.82
N THR A 112 3.18 -3.95 -19.78
CA THR A 112 3.56 -3.88 -21.19
C THR A 112 4.19 -2.51 -21.50
N VAL A 113 4.89 -2.41 -22.63
CA VAL A 113 5.48 -1.16 -23.11
C VAL A 113 4.85 -0.81 -24.45
N ARG A 114 4.48 0.45 -24.64
CA ARG A 114 3.93 0.93 -25.92
C ARG A 114 4.99 0.80 -27.02
N SER A 115 4.62 0.22 -28.16
CA SER A 115 5.44 0.10 -29.36
C SER A 115 4.61 0.54 -30.56
N GLY A 116 4.47 1.86 -30.72
CA GLY A 116 3.56 2.47 -31.70
C GLY A 116 2.11 2.45 -31.23
N THR A 117 1.20 1.92 -32.05
CA THR A 117 -0.21 1.70 -31.69
C THR A 117 -0.40 0.47 -30.80
N CYS A 118 0.53 -0.47 -30.84
CA CYS A 118 0.50 -1.69 -30.04
C CYS A 118 1.15 -1.54 -28.66
N TYR A 119 0.92 -2.52 -27.80
CA TYR A 119 1.68 -2.79 -26.59
C TYR A 119 2.43 -4.11 -26.72
N LYS A 120 3.67 -4.17 -26.21
CA LYS A 120 4.51 -5.37 -26.22
C LYS A 120 4.98 -5.70 -24.80
N CYS A 121 4.86 -6.97 -24.42
CA CYS A 121 5.43 -7.47 -23.19
C CYS A 121 6.93 -7.78 -23.37
N LEU A 122 7.79 -7.18 -22.54
CA LEU A 122 9.24 -7.46 -22.54
C LEU A 122 9.61 -8.79 -21.85
N ASN A 123 8.70 -9.35 -21.06
CA ASN A 123 8.94 -10.60 -20.33
C ASN A 123 8.57 -11.85 -21.15
N CYS A 124 7.37 -11.88 -21.76
CA CYS A 124 6.88 -13.06 -22.51
C CYS A 124 6.71 -12.82 -24.03
N GLY A 125 7.04 -11.63 -24.53
CA GLY A 125 6.96 -11.30 -25.95
C GLY A 125 5.54 -11.10 -26.52
N ASN A 126 4.49 -11.28 -25.73
CA ASN A 126 3.10 -11.12 -26.20
C ASN A 126 2.81 -9.67 -26.63
N SER A 127 2.10 -9.50 -27.75
CA SER A 127 1.71 -8.21 -28.31
C SER A 127 0.19 -8.01 -28.26
N MET A 128 -0.27 -6.84 -27.84
CA MET A 128 -1.69 -6.50 -27.66
C MET A 128 -2.03 -5.16 -28.32
N GLY A 129 -3.26 -5.01 -28.81
CA GLY A 129 -3.76 -3.70 -29.28
C GLY A 129 -3.19 -3.23 -30.63
N CYS A 130 -2.80 -4.14 -31.50
CA CYS A 130 -2.38 -3.81 -32.87
C CYS A 130 -3.61 -3.73 -33.79
N SER A 131 -4.20 -2.53 -33.89
CA SER A 131 -5.17 -2.18 -34.96
C SER A 131 -4.48 -1.40 -36.06
#